data_AF-A0A6G3ML52-F1
#
_entry.id   AF-A0A6G3ML52-F1
#
_cell.length_a   1.000
_cell.length_b   1.000
_cell.length_c   1.000
_cell.angle_alpha   90.00
_cell.angle_beta   90.00
_cell.angle_gamma   90.00
#
_symmetry.space_group_name_H-M   'P 1'
#
loop_
_entity.id
_entity.type
_entity.pdbx_description
1 polymer ?
#
loop_
_entity_poly.entity_id
_entity_poly.type
_entity_poly.pdbx_seq_one_letter_code
_entity_poly.pdbx_strand_id
1 'polypeptide(L)'
;MKMIKELGSEDKSIDFIQIKDYLEDSQYVDLVKNPERYTGYAGQGSAKIWRSIFQENCLTSKQKIINGNSSETCLEFQIISRILSGFRTSVGIHASSRFPLESNRFQTTWGINYESLE
;
A
#
# COMPACT_ATOMS: atom_id res chain seq x y z
N MET A 1 -18.03 -21.57 -36.08
CA MET A 1 -17.68 -21.59 -34.65
C MET A 1 -18.45 -20.45 -34.01
N LYS A 2 -19.50 -20.77 -33.24
CA LYS A 2 -20.56 -19.84 -32.84
C LYS A 2 -20.14 -18.93 -31.68
N MET A 3 -20.58 -17.69 -31.82
CA MET A 3 -20.60 -16.55 -30.88
C MET A 3 -20.72 -16.93 -29.40
N ILE A 4 -20.01 -16.14 -28.59
CA ILE A 4 -20.13 -16.03 -27.13
C ILE A 4 -21.62 -15.89 -26.79
N LYS A 5 -22.18 -16.91 -26.14
CA LYS A 5 -23.52 -16.86 -25.58
C LYS A 5 -23.53 -15.81 -24.47
N GLU A 6 -24.54 -14.96 -24.55
CA GLU A 6 -25.10 -14.15 -23.47
C GLU A 6 -24.91 -14.86 -22.12
N LEU A 7 -24.02 -14.30 -21.29
CA LEU A 7 -23.95 -14.61 -19.87
C LEU A 7 -25.28 -14.17 -19.27
N GLY A 8 -26.10 -15.16 -18.93
CA GLY A 8 -27.41 -15.00 -18.33
C GLY A 8 -27.36 -14.11 -17.10
N SER A 9 -28.36 -13.24 -17.02
CA SER A 9 -28.57 -12.16 -16.06
C SER A 9 -28.93 -12.60 -14.63
N GLU A 10 -28.43 -13.74 -14.14
CA GLU A 10 -28.82 -14.26 -12.81
C GLU A 10 -27.68 -14.88 -11.99
N ASP A 11 -26.45 -14.41 -12.15
CA ASP A 11 -25.47 -14.53 -11.07
C ASP A 11 -25.30 -13.17 -10.41
N LYS A 12 -26.20 -12.84 -9.47
CA LYS A 12 -25.97 -11.77 -8.51
C LYS A 12 -24.89 -12.27 -7.55
N SER A 13 -23.66 -12.39 -8.07
CA SER A 13 -22.46 -12.48 -7.26
C SER A 13 -22.58 -11.39 -6.22
N ILE A 14 -22.52 -11.77 -4.94
CA ILE A 14 -22.80 -10.92 -3.78
C ILE A 14 -22.24 -9.52 -4.03
N ASP A 15 -23.14 -8.59 -4.37
CA ASP A 15 -22.77 -7.24 -4.76
C ASP A 15 -22.48 -6.46 -3.49
N PHE A 16 -21.28 -6.65 -2.92
CA PHE A 16 -20.76 -5.85 -1.82
C PHE A 16 -20.53 -4.38 -2.22
N ILE A 17 -20.91 -3.98 -3.43
CA ILE A 17 -20.70 -2.64 -4.00
C ILE A 17 -21.68 -1.65 -3.35
N GLN A 18 -21.39 -1.29 -2.10
CA GLN A 18 -21.49 0.09 -1.62
C GLN A 18 -20.33 0.95 -2.15
N ILE A 19 -19.56 0.46 -3.14
CA ILE A 19 -18.39 1.11 -3.74
C ILE A 19 -18.82 2.19 -4.78
N LYS A 20 -20.11 2.34 -5.09
CA LYS A 20 -20.61 3.37 -6.01
C LYS A 20 -20.14 4.78 -5.64
N ASP A 21 -20.10 5.09 -4.34
CA ASP A 21 -19.68 6.40 -3.83
C ASP A 21 -18.18 6.69 -4.06
N TYR A 22 -17.36 5.66 -4.31
CA TYR A 22 -15.92 5.78 -4.56
C TYR A 22 -15.56 5.68 -6.06
N LEU A 23 -16.53 5.39 -6.93
CA LEU A 23 -16.25 5.15 -8.35
C LEU A 23 -16.42 6.38 -9.23
N GLU A 24 -17.07 7.45 -8.75
CA GLU A 24 -17.39 8.63 -9.56
C GLU A 24 -16.15 9.26 -10.23
N ASP A 25 -15.01 9.28 -9.52
CA ASP A 25 -13.71 9.77 -10.03
C ASP A 25 -12.67 8.66 -10.26
N SER A 26 -13.08 7.39 -10.24
CA SER A 26 -12.16 6.26 -10.38
C SER A 26 -11.74 6.04 -11.85
N GLN A 27 -10.48 5.62 -12.06
CA GLN A 27 -9.95 5.33 -13.38
C GLN A 27 -9.26 3.97 -13.41
N TYR A 28 -9.39 3.27 -14.53
CA TYR A 28 -8.64 2.05 -14.78
C TYR A 28 -7.17 2.38 -15.10
N VAL A 29 -6.26 1.74 -14.37
CA VAL A 29 -4.81 1.91 -14.56
C VAL A 29 -4.19 0.57 -14.96
N ASP A 30 -3.41 0.58 -16.04
CA ASP A 30 -2.61 -0.55 -16.45
C ASP A 30 -1.35 -0.64 -15.57
N LEU A 31 -1.30 -1.62 -14.67
CA LEU A 31 -0.19 -1.82 -13.75
C LEU A 31 1.11 -2.22 -14.45
N VAL A 32 1.05 -2.83 -15.64
CA VAL A 32 2.25 -3.18 -16.43
C VAL A 32 2.95 -1.91 -16.89
N LYS A 33 2.19 -0.86 -17.20
CA LYS A 33 2.72 0.46 -17.57
C LYS A 33 3.10 1.32 -16.35
N ASN A 34 2.63 0.96 -15.15
CA ASN A 34 2.87 1.69 -13.89
C ASN A 34 3.54 0.79 -12.85
N PRO A 35 4.76 0.28 -13.13
CA PRO A 35 5.45 -0.57 -12.18
C PRO A 35 5.89 0.24 -10.95
N GLU A 36 5.88 -0.41 -9.78
CA GLU A 36 6.46 0.15 -8.56
C GLU A 36 7.98 0.32 -8.73
N ARG A 37 8.47 1.55 -8.53
CA ARG A 37 9.88 1.96 -8.66
C ARG A 37 10.14 3.25 -7.90
N TYR A 38 11.39 3.69 -7.87
CA TYR A 38 11.74 4.97 -7.26
C TYR A 38 11.01 6.15 -7.93
N THR A 39 10.37 6.99 -7.11
CA THR A 39 9.60 8.17 -7.55
C THR A 39 10.18 9.50 -7.06
N GLY A 40 11.22 9.47 -6.22
CA GLY A 40 11.72 10.66 -5.52
C GLY A 40 10.85 11.10 -4.33
N TYR A 41 9.76 10.39 -4.02
CA TYR A 41 8.91 10.72 -2.88
C TYR A 41 9.61 10.45 -1.54
N ALA A 42 10.06 11.51 -0.87
CA ALA A 42 10.86 11.44 0.36
C ALA A 42 10.56 12.62 1.31
N GLY A 43 11.29 12.69 2.43
CA GLY A 43 11.24 13.81 3.37
C GLY A 43 10.03 13.79 4.30
N GLN A 44 9.62 14.98 4.76
CA GLN A 44 8.57 15.11 5.80
C GLN A 44 7.21 14.58 5.34
N GLY A 45 6.88 14.70 4.05
CA GLY A 45 5.63 14.21 3.49
C GLY A 45 5.50 12.69 3.63
N SER A 46 6.49 11.94 3.14
CA SER A 46 6.49 10.48 3.26
C SER A 46 6.59 10.03 4.72
N ALA A 47 7.38 10.72 5.55
CA ALA A 47 7.50 10.42 6.98
C ALA A 47 6.18 10.61 7.74
N LYS A 48 5.38 11.63 7.38
CA LYS A 48 4.06 11.87 7.97
C LYS A 48 3.10 10.73 7.64
N ILE A 49 3.03 10.31 6.38
CA ILE A 49 2.17 9.21 5.94
C ILE A 49 2.53 7.92 6.69
N TRP A 50 3.81 7.54 6.72
CA TRP A 50 4.23 6.34 7.46
C TRP A 50 3.89 6.44 8.96
N ARG A 51 4.11 7.60 9.60
CA ARG A 51 3.70 7.78 10.99
C ARG A 51 2.21 7.57 11.20
N SER A 52 1.36 8.15 10.36
CA SER A 52 -0.10 7.95 10.44
C SER A 52 -0.46 6.47 10.32
N ILE A 53 0.08 5.76 9.32
CA ILE A 53 -0.17 4.32 9.11
C ILE A 53 0.25 3.48 10.33
N PHE A 54 1.40 3.76 10.93
CA PHE A 54 1.86 3.02 12.13
C PHE A 54 1.08 3.39 13.39
N GLN A 55 0.62 4.64 13.52
CA GLN A 55 -0.08 5.15 14.71
C GLN A 55 -1.58 4.82 14.74
N GLU A 56 -2.20 4.49 13.61
CA GLU A 56 -3.62 4.11 13.53
C GLU A 56 -3.92 2.70 14.08
N ASN A 57 -2.89 1.89 14.37
CA ASN A 57 -3.05 0.46 14.71
C ASN A 57 -3.42 0.14 16.18
N CYS A 58 -3.79 1.13 16.98
CA CYS A 58 -4.37 0.87 18.30
C CYS A 58 -5.87 0.56 18.16
N LEU A 59 -6.19 -0.69 17.82
CA LEU A 59 -7.57 -1.19 17.73
C LEU A 59 -8.27 -1.35 19.11
N THR A 60 -7.60 -1.01 20.21
CA THR A 60 -8.23 -1.07 21.52
C THR A 60 -9.02 0.20 21.80
N SER A 61 -10.34 0.00 21.93
CA SER A 61 -11.27 0.86 22.63
C SER A 61 -10.55 1.67 23.70
N LYS A 62 -10.80 2.98 23.76
CA LYS A 62 -10.44 3.85 24.89
C LYS A 62 -11.19 3.41 26.17
N GLN A 63 -11.07 2.16 26.59
CA GLN A 63 -11.45 1.75 27.92
C GLN A 63 -10.36 2.28 28.83
N LYS A 64 -10.64 3.46 29.40
CA LYS A 64 -9.93 4.00 30.55
C LYS A 64 -9.84 2.89 31.60
N ILE A 65 -8.66 2.30 31.75
CA ILE A 65 -8.39 1.44 32.90
C ILE A 65 -8.24 2.37 34.09
N ILE A 66 -9.33 2.52 34.82
CA ILE A 66 -9.34 3.00 36.19
C ILE A 66 -8.66 1.87 36.97
N ASN A 67 -7.49 2.14 37.55
CA ASN A 67 -6.67 1.26 38.41
C ASN A 67 -5.59 0.41 37.71
N GLY A 68 -4.52 1.08 37.29
CA GLY A 68 -3.16 0.73 37.76
C GLY A 68 -2.64 -0.70 37.56
N ASN A 69 -2.82 -1.30 36.39
CA ASN A 69 -1.84 -2.19 35.73
C ASN A 69 -2.49 -2.84 34.51
N SER A 70 -2.26 -2.29 33.33
CA SER A 70 -2.71 -2.92 32.08
C SER A 70 -1.88 -2.40 30.91
N SER A 71 -0.62 -2.80 30.86
CA SER A 71 0.14 -2.79 29.60
C SER A 71 -0.30 -3.99 28.75
N GLU A 72 -1.59 -4.11 28.45
CA GLU A 72 -2.03 -5.00 27.38
C GLU A 72 -1.74 -4.28 26.08
N THR A 73 -0.50 -4.40 25.61
CA THR A 73 -0.22 -4.15 24.20
C THR A 73 -1.09 -5.12 23.41
N CYS A 74 -2.02 -4.61 22.62
CA CYS A 74 -2.92 -5.42 21.81
C CYS A 74 -2.08 -6.39 20.98
N LEU A 75 -2.40 -7.68 20.99
CA LEU A 75 -1.69 -8.67 20.15
C LEU A 75 -1.76 -8.28 18.67
N GLU A 76 -2.89 -7.67 18.29
CA GLU A 76 -3.15 -7.09 16.97
C GLU A 76 -2.12 -6.02 16.61
N PHE A 77 -1.72 -5.17 17.57
CA PHE A 77 -0.71 -4.15 17.32
C PHE A 77 0.65 -4.77 16.94
N GLN A 78 1.02 -5.89 17.57
CA GLN A 78 2.30 -6.56 17.27
C GLN A 78 2.27 -7.21 15.88
N ILE A 79 1.18 -7.91 15.54
CA ILE A 79 1.01 -8.57 14.24
C ILE A 79 0.96 -7.54 13.12
N ILE A 80 0.13 -6.50 13.26
CA ILE A 80 -0.02 -5.44 12.27
C ILE A 80 1.29 -4.67 12.10
N SER A 81 2.00 -4.36 13.19
CA SER A 81 3.32 -3.70 13.11
C SER A 81 4.31 -4.52 12.30
N ARG A 82 4.31 -5.85 12.44
CA ARG A 82 5.17 -6.73 11.64
C ARG A 82 4.78 -6.76 10.16
N ILE A 83 3.49 -6.79 9.85
CA ILE A 83 2.98 -6.71 8.47
C ILE A 83 3.39 -5.37 7.83
N LEU A 84 3.16 -4.25 8.51
CA LEU A 84 3.49 -2.91 8.02
C LEU A 84 4.99 -2.69 7.87
N SER A 85 5.79 -3.28 8.77
CA SER A 85 7.25 -3.27 8.63
C SER A 85 7.69 -4.01 7.37
N GLY A 86 7.15 -5.22 7.14
CA GLY A 86 7.41 -5.96 5.90
C GLY A 86 6.97 -5.22 4.64
N PHE A 87 5.80 -4.59 4.68
CA PHE A 87 5.31 -3.75 3.58
C PHE A 87 6.26 -2.57 3.30
N ARG A 88 6.65 -1.82 4.32
CA ARG A 88 7.62 -0.72 4.19
C ARG A 88 8.95 -1.20 3.61
N THR A 89 9.44 -2.35 4.04
CA THR A 89 10.65 -2.97 3.48
C THR A 89 10.46 -3.37 2.03
N SER A 90 9.32 -3.97 1.66
CA SER A 90 9.01 -4.34 0.28
C SER A 90 9.02 -3.13 -0.66
N VAL A 91 8.39 -2.03 -0.25
CA VAL A 91 8.37 -0.77 -1.01
C VAL A 91 9.79 -0.21 -1.16
N GLY A 92 10.58 -0.25 -0.08
CA GLY A 92 11.99 0.15 -0.10
C GLY A 92 12.80 -0.67 -1.10
N ILE A 93 12.69 -2.00 -1.08
CA ILE A 93 13.39 -2.89 -2.02
C ILE A 93 12.96 -2.62 -3.47
N HIS A 94 11.68 -2.41 -3.74
CA HIS A 94 11.22 -2.06 -5.09
C HIS A 94 11.77 -0.70 -5.56
N ALA A 95 11.84 0.29 -4.67
CA ALA A 95 12.45 1.58 -4.97
C ALA A 95 13.96 1.44 -5.25
N SER A 96 14.70 0.68 -4.43
CA SER A 96 16.14 0.50 -4.56
C SER A 96 16.53 -0.40 -5.75
N SER A 97 15.72 -1.41 -6.08
CA SER A 97 15.96 -2.29 -7.24
C SER A 97 15.65 -1.64 -8.59
N ARG A 98 14.80 -0.61 -8.60
CA ARG A 98 14.47 0.20 -9.77
C ARG A 98 14.70 1.68 -9.45
N PHE A 99 15.98 2.00 -9.27
CA PHE A 99 16.48 3.34 -9.03
C PHE A 99 16.99 3.99 -10.32
N PRO A 100 16.81 5.30 -10.53
CA PRO A 100 17.36 6.01 -11.68
C PRO A 100 18.88 6.17 -11.53
N LEU A 101 19.67 5.43 -12.30
CA LEU A 101 21.14 5.47 -12.24
C LEU A 101 21.70 6.63 -13.05
N GLU A 102 21.25 6.77 -14.29
CA GLU A 102 21.57 7.91 -15.14
C GLU A 102 20.28 8.48 -15.70
N SER A 103 20.15 9.81 -15.63
CA SER A 103 19.05 10.53 -16.23
C SER A 103 19.58 11.53 -17.24
N ASN A 104 19.63 11.13 -18.51
CA ASN A 104 19.84 12.04 -19.60
C ASN A 104 18.54 12.81 -19.91
N ARG A 105 18.62 13.89 -20.68
CA ARG A 105 17.47 14.72 -21.05
C ARG A 105 16.31 13.93 -21.71
N PHE A 106 16.61 12.77 -22.30
CA PHE A 106 15.66 11.98 -23.08
C PHE A 106 15.45 10.53 -22.59
N GLN A 107 16.26 10.06 -21.64
CA GLN A 107 16.21 8.66 -21.21
C GLN A 107 16.74 8.50 -19.79
N THR A 108 16.02 7.71 -18.99
CA THR A 108 16.44 7.27 -17.66
C THR A 108 16.78 5.79 -17.71
N THR A 109 17.99 5.44 -17.28
CA THR A 109 18.38 4.04 -17.05
C THR A 109 18.00 3.65 -15.64
N TRP A 110 17.27 2.54 -15.52
CA TRP A 110 16.81 2.02 -14.24
C TRP A 110 17.66 0.83 -13.83
N GLY A 111 18.08 0.78 -12.57
CA GLY A 111 18.88 -0.33 -12.05
C GLY A 111 18.90 -0.38 -10.53
N ILE A 112 19.73 -1.28 -10.00
CA ILE A 112 19.85 -1.48 -8.55
C ILE A 112 20.78 -0.42 -7.97
N ASN A 113 20.30 0.30 -6.95
CA ASN A 113 21.13 1.16 -6.12
C ASN A 113 21.47 0.44 -4.80
N TYR A 114 22.72 -0.02 -4.70
CA TYR A 114 23.21 -0.75 -3.54
C TYR A 114 23.37 0.12 -2.28
N GLU A 115 23.66 1.41 -2.42
CA GLU A 115 23.79 2.34 -1.28
C GLU A 115 22.45 2.57 -0.58
N SER A 116 21.35 2.53 -1.34
CA SER A 116 20.00 2.70 -0.82
C SER A 116 19.38 1.44 -0.19
N LEU A 117 20.13 0.33 -0.12
CA LEU A 117 19.70 -0.94 0.49
C LEU A 117 20.21 -1.15 1.92
N GLU A 118 21.18 -0.35 2.37
CA GLU A 118 21.67 -0.30 3.76
C GLU A 118 20.85 0.67 4.63
#